data_AF-A0A5C4XZ67-F1
#
_entry.id   AF-A0A5C4XZ67-F1
#
_cell.length_a   1.000
_cell.length_b   1.000
_cell.length_c   1.000
_cell.angle_alpha   90.00
_cell.angle_beta   90.00
_cell.angle_gamma   90.00
#
_symmetry.space_group_name_H-M   'P 1'
#
loop_
_entity.id
_entity.type
_entity.pdbx_description
1 polymer ?
#
loop_
_entity_poly.entity_id
_entity_poly.type
_entity_poly.pdbx_seq_one_letter_code
_entity_poly.pdbx_strand_id
1 'polypeptide(L)'
;MTGQTIGQTTDRTASRVDDVVRVALTVPGVTGVRVQPDADGSATVRLELAPGADEQQVAAAVEAALERDAATGPVAPEQASPVAPGAEPGPGPVALVAPVAVADPPADQAAADAPVAPRAGARVPMPAVTPEKSERPDKSERPRTGRISVPPLSASSVAATPAPQWLGDVTPEPKGDGGERLVLERVQVVTEGLSTTATVVLARGRTVHTGVAESANTPAGGHRALASATLRALESAAGGALRAEVEAVRPCELDGRAAVTVMVGTASARGSEQLVGTALEGGSQPAVVRAVLAACNRRLAPDLR
;
A
#
# COMPACT_ATOMS: atom_id res chain seq x y z
N MET A 1 24.64 14.06 28.98
CA MET A 1 23.81 15.28 28.83
C MET A 1 24.63 16.19 27.95
N THR A 2 24.33 16.39 26.68
CA THR A 2 23.11 17.04 26.15
C THR A 2 22.86 16.54 24.73
N GLY A 3 21.64 16.06 24.46
CA GLY A 3 21.14 15.84 23.11
C GLY A 3 20.34 17.05 22.66
N GLN A 4 20.49 17.47 21.42
CA GLN A 4 19.61 18.45 20.78
C GLN A 4 19.29 17.95 19.38
N THR A 5 18.08 17.42 19.24
CA THR A 5 17.44 17.07 17.97
C THR A 5 16.34 18.09 17.74
N ILE A 6 16.40 18.85 16.64
CA ILE A 6 15.23 19.51 16.07
C ILE A 6 15.31 19.32 14.55
N GLY A 7 14.43 18.47 14.05
CA GLY A 7 14.17 18.25 12.63
C GLY A 7 12.70 17.90 12.46
N GLN A 8 11.82 18.87 12.75
CA GLN A 8 10.41 18.82 12.40
C GLN A 8 10.21 19.65 11.13
N THR A 9 10.34 19.02 9.96
CA THR A 9 10.07 19.69 8.66
C THR A 9 9.07 18.91 7.79
N THR A 10 8.68 17.69 8.17
CA THR A 10 7.85 16.81 7.31
C THR A 10 6.35 17.08 7.37
N ASP A 11 5.83 17.77 8.39
CA ASP A 11 4.38 17.88 8.62
C ASP A 11 3.69 18.97 7.77
N ARG A 12 4.42 20.04 7.42
CA ARG A 12 3.83 21.17 6.66
C ARG A 12 3.54 20.85 5.20
N THR A 13 4.29 19.93 4.59
CA THR A 13 4.12 19.61 3.17
C THR A 13 2.86 18.76 2.95
N ALA A 14 2.54 17.86 3.88
CA ALA A 14 1.34 17.03 3.82
C ALA A 14 0.06 17.87 3.92
N SER A 15 -0.03 18.75 4.92
CA SER A 15 -1.19 19.65 5.08
C SER A 15 -1.46 20.50 3.83
N ARG A 16 -0.39 20.94 3.15
CA ARG A 16 -0.51 21.78 1.94
C ARG A 16 -1.02 20.99 0.73
N VAL A 17 -0.73 19.69 0.66
CA VAL A 17 -1.22 18.82 -0.42
C VAL A 17 -2.73 18.60 -0.29
N ASP A 18 -3.21 18.34 0.93
CA ASP A 18 -4.64 18.14 1.19
C ASP A 18 -5.46 19.39 0.86
N ASP A 19 -4.94 20.58 1.17
CA ASP A 19 -5.57 21.86 0.82
C ASP A 19 -5.70 22.03 -0.70
N VAL A 20 -4.63 21.71 -1.45
CA VAL A 20 -4.66 21.81 -2.91
C VAL A 20 -5.69 20.85 -3.52
N VAL A 21 -5.76 19.61 -3.04
CA VAL A 21 -6.74 18.63 -3.51
C VAL A 21 -8.16 19.10 -3.21
N ARG A 22 -8.41 19.57 -1.98
CA ARG A 22 -9.71 20.08 -1.55
C ARG A 22 -10.17 21.25 -2.42
N VAL A 23 -9.30 22.24 -2.67
CA VAL A 23 -9.63 23.42 -3.49
C VAL A 23 -9.88 23.02 -4.94
N ALA A 24 -9.02 22.18 -5.53
CA ALA A 24 -9.16 21.75 -6.93
C ALA A 24 -10.48 21.00 -7.20
N LEU A 25 -10.96 20.19 -6.24
CA LEU A 25 -12.25 19.49 -6.36
C LEU A 25 -13.49 20.41 -6.29
N THR A 26 -13.33 21.67 -5.89
CA THR A 26 -14.44 22.64 -5.93
C THR A 26 -14.63 23.30 -7.30
N VAL A 27 -13.68 23.12 -8.22
CA VAL A 27 -13.70 23.77 -9.54
C VAL A 27 -14.61 22.98 -10.49
N PRO A 28 -15.63 23.62 -11.11
CA PRO A 28 -16.48 22.98 -12.10
C PRO A 28 -15.65 22.41 -13.26
N GLY A 29 -15.92 21.15 -13.62
CA GLY A 29 -15.20 20.44 -14.68
C GLY A 29 -14.09 19.52 -14.18
N VAL A 30 -13.68 19.59 -12.91
CA VAL A 30 -12.77 18.63 -12.29
C VAL A 30 -13.57 17.44 -11.73
N THR A 31 -13.29 16.22 -12.20
CA THR A 31 -13.90 14.98 -11.71
C THR A 31 -13.00 14.20 -10.76
N GLY A 32 -11.70 14.48 -10.76
CA GLY A 32 -10.73 13.82 -9.90
C GLY A 32 -9.41 14.57 -9.83
N VAL A 33 -8.65 14.33 -8.77
CA VAL A 33 -7.32 14.93 -8.56
C VAL A 33 -6.37 13.83 -8.09
N ARG A 34 -5.19 13.75 -8.71
CA ARG A 34 -4.11 12.85 -8.29
C ARG A 34 -2.87 13.67 -8.00
N VAL A 35 -2.23 13.41 -6.87
CA VAL A 35 -0.98 14.05 -6.49
C VAL A 35 0.13 13.02 -6.58
N GLN A 36 1.18 13.33 -7.33
CA GLN A 36 2.36 12.50 -7.46
C GLN A 36 3.55 13.24 -6.83
N PRO A 37 4.08 12.75 -5.70
CA PRO A 37 5.29 13.32 -5.11
C PRO A 37 6.49 13.05 -6.03
N ASP A 38 7.35 14.04 -6.16
CA ASP A 38 8.60 13.95 -6.91
C ASP A 38 9.79 13.81 -5.93
N ALA A 39 10.93 13.34 -6.44
CA ALA A 39 12.10 12.97 -5.66
C ALA A 39 12.78 14.16 -4.96
N ASP A 40 12.54 15.37 -5.45
CA ASP A 40 13.01 16.64 -4.88
C ASP A 40 12.10 17.17 -3.76
N GLY A 41 11.02 16.45 -3.42
CA GLY A 41 10.04 16.84 -2.41
C GLY A 41 8.98 17.81 -2.93
N SER A 42 9.00 18.12 -4.23
CA SER A 42 7.87 18.77 -4.91
C SER A 42 6.76 17.74 -5.17
N ALA A 43 5.59 18.21 -5.62
CA ALA A 43 4.51 17.33 -6.02
C ALA A 43 3.85 17.86 -7.29
N THR A 44 3.60 16.96 -8.24
CA THR A 44 2.83 17.27 -9.45
C THR A 44 1.37 16.91 -9.22
N VAL A 45 0.47 17.86 -9.49
CA VAL A 45 -0.98 17.65 -9.41
C VAL A 45 -1.52 17.38 -10.80
N ARG A 46 -2.21 16.26 -10.96
CA ARG A 46 -2.88 15.87 -12.20
C ARG A 46 -4.40 15.91 -11.99
N LEU A 47 -5.08 16.67 -12.84
CA LEU A 47 -6.53 16.81 -12.83
C LEU A 47 -7.15 15.82 -13.81
N GLU A 48 -8.22 15.15 -13.38
CA GLU A 48 -9.13 14.38 -14.25
C GLU A 48 -10.33 15.28 -14.55
N LEU A 49 -10.65 15.48 -15.83
CA LEU A 49 -11.64 16.44 -16.29
C LEU A 49 -12.91 15.76 -16.80
N ALA A 50 -14.06 16.42 -16.62
CA ALA A 50 -15.32 15.99 -17.19
C ALA A 50 -15.26 16.04 -18.73
N PRO A 51 -15.97 15.14 -19.45
CA PRO A 51 -16.02 15.18 -20.91
C PRO A 51 -16.50 16.54 -21.44
N GLY A 52 -15.72 17.14 -22.35
CA GLY A 52 -16.03 18.44 -22.94
C GLY A 52 -15.67 19.65 -22.08
N ALA A 53 -15.03 19.47 -20.92
CA ALA A 53 -14.45 20.57 -20.17
C ALA A 53 -13.27 21.18 -20.93
N ASP A 54 -13.16 22.51 -20.94
CA ASP A 54 -12.03 23.22 -21.50
C ASP A 54 -10.86 23.19 -20.52
N GLU A 55 -9.77 22.53 -20.90
CA GLU A 55 -8.59 22.32 -20.05
C GLU A 55 -7.96 23.64 -19.59
N GLN A 56 -7.90 24.65 -20.46
CA GLN A 56 -7.29 25.95 -20.14
C GLN A 56 -8.17 26.71 -19.16
N GLN A 57 -9.49 26.68 -19.37
CA GLN A 57 -10.44 27.33 -18.47
C GLN A 57 -10.41 26.69 -17.07
N VAL A 58 -10.35 25.36 -16.99
CA VAL A 58 -10.28 24.64 -15.72
C VAL A 58 -8.96 24.93 -15.01
N ALA A 59 -7.83 24.91 -15.72
CA ALA A 59 -6.51 25.22 -15.15
C ALA A 59 -6.49 26.63 -14.54
N ALA A 60 -6.97 27.64 -15.27
CA ALA A 60 -7.05 29.01 -14.79
C ALA A 60 -7.99 29.15 -13.57
N ALA A 61 -9.10 28.40 -13.55
CA ALA A 61 -10.03 28.42 -12.42
C ALA A 61 -9.45 27.76 -11.16
N VAL A 62 -8.67 26.69 -11.30
CA VAL A 62 -7.94 26.05 -10.20
C VAL A 62 -6.87 26.98 -9.64
N GLU A 63 -6.07 27.62 -10.50
CA GLU A 63 -5.05 28.59 -10.08
C GLU A 63 -5.69 29.75 -9.30
N ALA A 64 -6.75 30.36 -9.85
CA ALA A 64 -7.48 31.44 -9.19
C ALA A 64 -8.14 31.02 -7.86
N ALA A 65 -8.51 29.74 -7.70
CA ALA A 65 -9.06 29.22 -6.45
C ALA A 65 -7.97 29.02 -5.40
N LEU A 66 -6.80 28.50 -5.80
CA LEU A 66 -5.64 28.34 -4.92
C LEU A 66 -5.09 29.69 -4.45
N GLU A 67 -5.05 30.70 -5.33
CA GLU A 67 -4.66 32.05 -4.94
C GLU A 67 -5.63 32.68 -3.92
N ARG A 68 -6.95 32.49 -4.11
CA ARG A 68 -7.97 32.96 -3.16
C ARG A 68 -7.86 32.29 -1.79
N ASP A 69 -7.62 30.98 -1.77
CA ASP A 69 -7.44 30.24 -0.52
C ASP A 69 -6.16 30.70 0.21
N ALA A 70 -5.05 30.85 -0.52
CA ALA A 70 -3.80 31.37 0.01
C ALA A 70 -3.93 32.80 0.57
N ALA A 71 -4.74 33.66 -0.07
CA ALA A 71 -5.00 35.03 0.39
C ALA A 71 -5.86 35.08 1.67
N THR A 72 -6.70 34.07 1.91
CA THR A 72 -7.56 33.99 3.09
C THR A 72 -6.73 33.65 4.35
N GLY A 73 -5.53 33.10 4.18
CA GLY A 73 -4.64 32.70 5.26
C GLY A 73 -5.22 31.58 6.13
N PRO A 74 -4.41 30.92 6.95
CA PRO A 74 -4.94 30.00 7.94
C PRO A 74 -5.78 30.83 8.91
N VAL A 75 -7.11 30.68 8.83
CA VAL A 75 -8.02 31.16 9.86
C VAL A 75 -7.55 30.49 11.14
N ALA A 76 -6.86 31.24 12.00
CA ALA A 76 -6.40 30.73 13.29
C ALA A 76 -7.64 30.12 13.96
N PRO A 77 -7.59 28.85 14.41
CA PRO A 77 -8.74 28.23 15.03
C PRO A 77 -9.19 29.16 16.15
N GLU A 78 -10.39 29.71 15.99
CA GLU A 78 -11.03 30.59 16.95
C GLU A 78 -10.92 29.88 18.30
N GLN A 79 -10.07 30.43 19.18
CA GLN A 79 -9.79 29.82 20.46
C GLN A 79 -11.13 29.69 21.18
N ALA A 80 -11.63 28.46 21.24
CA ALA A 80 -12.84 28.14 21.96
C ALA A 80 -12.68 28.69 23.37
N SER A 81 -13.47 29.74 23.66
CA SER A 81 -13.50 30.33 25.00
C SER A 81 -13.74 29.20 26.01
N PRO A 82 -12.95 29.12 27.09
CA PRO A 82 -13.13 28.09 28.09
C PRO A 82 -14.53 28.23 28.70
N VAL A 83 -15.39 27.25 28.43
CA VAL A 83 -16.68 27.10 29.10
C VAL A 83 -16.38 26.93 30.59
N ALA A 84 -16.89 27.87 31.39
CA ALA A 84 -16.77 27.86 32.83
C ALA A 84 -17.37 26.57 33.42
N PRO A 85 -16.71 25.92 34.40
CA PRO A 85 -17.26 24.76 35.08
C PRO A 85 -18.27 25.24 36.14
N GLY A 86 -19.56 25.05 35.88
CA GLY A 86 -20.59 25.38 36.87
C GLY A 86 -22.01 25.39 36.35
N ALA A 87 -22.54 24.22 36.01
CA ALA A 87 -23.99 24.01 35.99
C ALA A 87 -24.27 22.51 36.20
N GLU A 88 -24.75 22.16 37.39
CA GLU A 88 -25.31 20.84 37.68
C GLU A 88 -26.52 20.59 36.77
N PRO A 89 -26.61 19.43 36.10
CA PRO A 89 -27.82 19.03 35.40
C PRO A 89 -28.86 18.50 36.40
N GLY A 90 -29.98 19.23 36.51
CA GLY A 90 -31.16 18.76 37.25
C GLY A 90 -31.83 17.56 36.56
N PRO A 91 -32.51 16.69 37.33
CA PRO A 91 -33.14 15.48 36.79
C PRO A 91 -34.44 15.83 36.06
N GLY A 92 -34.42 15.74 34.73
CA GLY A 92 -35.61 15.71 33.88
C GLY A 92 -36.02 14.27 33.55
N PRO A 93 -37.31 14.00 33.30
CA PRO A 93 -37.87 12.65 33.24
C PRO A 93 -37.40 11.90 31.99
N VAL A 94 -36.83 10.72 32.21
CA VAL A 94 -36.44 9.79 31.16
C VAL A 94 -37.71 9.14 30.61
N ALA A 95 -38.07 9.45 29.36
CA ALA A 95 -39.11 8.73 28.64
C ALA A 95 -38.57 7.34 28.24
N LEU A 96 -39.12 6.29 28.85
CA LEU A 96 -38.92 4.90 28.45
C LEU A 96 -39.49 4.69 27.04
N VAL A 97 -38.61 4.44 26.07
CA VAL A 97 -38.97 3.82 24.79
C VAL A 97 -38.66 2.33 24.91
N ALA A 98 -39.70 1.51 24.77
CA ALA A 98 -39.63 0.06 24.86
C ALA A 98 -38.84 -0.55 23.69
N PRO A 99 -38.01 -1.59 23.91
CA PRO A 99 -37.49 -2.41 22.84
C PRO A 99 -38.56 -3.38 22.32
N VAL A 100 -38.73 -3.41 20.99
CA VAL A 100 -39.50 -4.41 20.25
C VAL A 100 -38.82 -5.77 20.40
N ALA A 101 -39.60 -6.75 20.89
CA ALA A 101 -39.21 -8.14 21.04
C ALA A 101 -38.95 -8.78 19.66
N VAL A 102 -37.78 -9.38 19.49
CA VAL A 102 -37.52 -10.36 18.43
C VAL A 102 -37.62 -11.74 19.07
N ALA A 103 -38.48 -12.57 18.48
CA ALA A 103 -38.85 -13.89 18.97
C ALA A 103 -37.69 -14.89 18.90
N ASP A 104 -37.57 -15.69 19.96
CA ASP A 104 -36.79 -16.93 20.01
C ASP A 104 -37.29 -17.95 18.97
N PRO A 105 -36.41 -18.63 18.23
CA PRO A 105 -36.72 -19.93 17.64
C PRO A 105 -36.56 -21.07 18.67
N PRO A 106 -37.39 -22.13 18.60
CA PRO A 106 -37.39 -23.20 19.59
C PRO A 106 -36.19 -24.13 19.46
N ALA A 107 -35.69 -24.55 20.62
CA ALA A 107 -34.77 -25.65 20.80
C ALA A 107 -35.45 -26.99 20.47
N ASP A 108 -34.76 -27.84 19.71
CA ASP A 108 -34.99 -29.28 19.74
C ASP A 108 -33.65 -30.01 19.90
N GLN A 109 -33.65 -30.96 20.83
CA GLN A 109 -32.51 -31.71 21.34
C GLN A 109 -32.47 -33.09 20.69
N ALA A 110 -31.28 -33.55 20.26
CA ALA A 110 -30.85 -34.95 20.28
C ALA A 110 -29.39 -34.98 19.77
N ALA A 111 -28.34 -35.34 20.51
CA ALA A 111 -28.02 -36.57 21.24
C ALA A 111 -26.77 -37.19 20.58
N ALA A 112 -25.80 -37.61 21.41
CA ALA A 112 -24.57 -38.37 21.09
C ALA A 112 -23.53 -37.64 20.21
N ASP A 113 -22.22 -37.67 20.43
CA ASP A 113 -21.34 -38.63 21.10
C ASP A 113 -20.07 -37.89 21.54
N ALA A 114 -19.52 -38.25 22.70
CA ALA A 114 -18.29 -37.64 23.24
C ALA A 114 -17.06 -38.53 22.97
N PRO A 115 -15.97 -38.01 22.37
CA PRO A 115 -14.67 -38.66 22.44
C PRO A 115 -13.77 -38.04 23.51
N VAL A 116 -13.68 -38.78 24.62
CA VAL A 116 -12.49 -39.13 25.41
C VAL A 116 -11.23 -38.28 25.16
N ALA A 117 -10.82 -37.54 26.19
CA ALA A 117 -9.53 -36.88 26.32
C ALA A 117 -8.35 -37.88 26.32
N PRO A 118 -7.26 -37.64 25.57
CA PRO A 118 -6.01 -38.33 25.80
C PRO A 118 -5.20 -37.67 26.93
N ARG A 119 -4.63 -38.56 27.72
CA ARG A 119 -3.88 -38.38 28.97
C ARG A 119 -2.63 -37.52 28.83
N ALA A 120 -2.36 -36.78 29.90
CA ALA A 120 -1.08 -36.20 30.25
C ALA A 120 0.03 -37.26 30.19
N GLY A 121 1.03 -37.04 29.34
CA GLY A 121 2.22 -37.87 29.22
C GLY A 121 3.49 -37.02 29.10
N ALA A 122 4.42 -37.30 30.01
CA ALA A 122 5.86 -37.06 29.92
C ALA A 122 6.37 -35.61 29.82
N ARG A 123 6.75 -35.05 30.98
CA ARG A 123 7.81 -34.04 31.07
C ARG A 123 9.12 -34.68 30.65
N VAL A 124 9.66 -34.25 29.51
CA VAL A 124 11.05 -34.56 29.10
C VAL A 124 11.98 -33.63 29.90
N PRO A 125 13.01 -34.14 30.60
CA PRO A 125 14.00 -33.30 31.25
C PRO A 125 14.87 -32.60 30.21
N MET A 126 14.93 -31.27 30.27
CA MET A 126 15.90 -30.47 29.50
C MET A 126 17.33 -30.86 29.90
N PRO A 127 18.24 -31.10 28.94
CA PRO A 127 19.66 -31.15 29.23
C PRO A 127 20.15 -29.74 29.65
N ALA A 128 20.88 -29.69 30.75
CA ALA A 128 21.55 -28.48 31.23
C ALA A 128 22.57 -28.02 30.18
N VAL A 129 22.33 -26.84 29.60
CA VAL A 129 23.30 -26.16 28.75
C VAL A 129 24.35 -25.52 29.66
N THR A 130 25.53 -26.13 29.70
CA THR A 130 26.75 -25.51 30.24
C THR A 130 27.09 -24.26 29.43
N PRO A 131 27.36 -23.12 30.07
CA PRO A 131 27.84 -21.94 29.37
C PRO A 131 29.29 -22.16 28.93
N GLU A 132 29.50 -22.50 27.66
CA GLU A 132 30.82 -22.41 27.06
C GLU A 132 31.24 -20.94 26.94
N LYS A 133 32.44 -20.73 27.45
CA LYS A 133 33.19 -19.49 27.58
C LYS A 133 33.48 -18.94 26.18
N SER A 134 32.62 -18.05 25.68
CA SER A 134 32.91 -17.28 24.45
C SER A 134 34.15 -16.41 24.66
N GLU A 135 35.24 -16.84 24.04
CA GLU A 135 36.44 -16.06 23.83
C GLU A 135 36.08 -14.79 23.05
N ARG A 136 36.52 -13.65 23.60
CA ARG A 136 36.44 -12.35 22.96
C ARG A 136 37.37 -12.34 21.75
N PRO A 137 36.87 -12.09 20.52
CA PRO A 137 37.74 -11.72 19.43
C PRO A 137 38.19 -10.26 19.58
N ASP A 138 39.41 -10.08 19.11
CA ASP A 138 40.34 -9.00 19.32
C ASP A 138 39.93 -7.67 18.67
N LYS A 139 40.43 -6.59 19.25
CA LYS A 139 40.28 -5.21 18.77
C LYS A 139 41.28 -4.96 17.63
N SER A 140 40.85 -5.12 16.40
CA SER A 140 41.49 -4.52 15.21
C SER A 140 40.42 -4.58 14.09
N GLU A 141 40.11 -3.57 13.29
CA GLU A 141 40.81 -2.38 12.82
C GLU A 141 39.76 -1.29 12.55
N ARG A 142 40.10 -0.03 12.83
CA ARG A 142 39.30 1.12 12.40
C ARG A 142 39.69 1.50 10.97
N PRO A 143 38.78 1.48 9.98
CA PRO A 143 39.07 2.10 8.70
C PRO A 143 39.14 3.62 8.85
N ARG A 144 40.26 4.19 8.42
CA ARG A 144 40.51 5.64 8.36
C ARG A 144 39.60 6.26 7.29
N THR A 145 38.61 7.03 7.70
CA THR A 145 37.87 7.95 6.82
C THR A 145 38.79 9.06 6.32
N GLY A 146 39.21 8.97 5.06
CA GLY A 146 39.82 10.07 4.32
C GLY A 146 38.73 11.00 3.78
N ARG A 147 38.77 12.28 4.16
CA ARG A 147 38.00 13.34 3.52
C ARG A 147 38.64 13.66 2.17
N ILE A 148 37.93 13.42 1.08
CA ILE A 148 38.28 13.94 -0.24
C ILE A 148 37.56 15.28 -0.39
N SER A 149 38.34 16.37 -0.45
CA SER A 149 37.85 17.70 -0.82
C SER A 149 37.60 17.72 -2.33
N VAL A 150 36.36 18.00 -2.72
CA VAL A 150 35.98 18.23 -4.13
C VAL A 150 35.87 19.75 -4.32
N PRO A 151 36.51 20.34 -5.34
CA PRO A 151 36.44 21.80 -5.58
C PRO A 151 35.04 22.23 -6.03
N PRO A 152 34.63 23.49 -5.77
CA PRO A 152 33.35 24.01 -6.21
C PRO A 152 33.34 24.15 -7.74
N LEU A 153 32.43 23.42 -8.40
CA LEU A 153 32.15 23.64 -9.82
C LEU A 153 31.48 24.99 -9.98
N SER A 154 32.19 25.88 -10.67
CA SER A 154 31.70 27.18 -11.09
C SER A 154 30.45 27.05 -11.94
N ALA A 155 29.45 27.87 -11.63
CA ALA A 155 28.25 28.05 -12.43
C ALA A 155 28.63 28.60 -13.81
N SER A 156 28.61 27.74 -14.84
CA SER A 156 28.51 28.18 -16.22
C SER A 156 27.06 28.00 -16.68
N SER A 157 26.48 29.14 -17.01
CA SER A 157 25.24 29.33 -17.75
C SER A 157 25.19 28.41 -18.97
N VAL A 158 24.17 27.54 -19.03
CA VAL A 158 23.79 26.81 -20.24
C VAL A 158 22.38 27.23 -20.59
N ALA A 159 22.27 27.88 -21.75
CA ALA A 159 21.04 28.31 -22.38
C ALA A 159 20.08 27.13 -22.60
N ALA A 160 18.78 27.45 -22.55
CA ALA A 160 17.67 26.53 -22.74
C ALA A 160 17.79 25.70 -24.03
N THR A 161 17.90 24.39 -23.88
CA THR A 161 17.66 23.41 -24.94
C THR A 161 16.16 23.15 -25.02
N PRO A 162 15.49 23.35 -26.16
CA PRO A 162 14.07 23.01 -26.30
C PRO A 162 13.87 21.50 -26.15
N ALA A 163 12.80 21.13 -25.45
CA ALA A 163 12.45 19.74 -25.16
C ALA A 163 12.33 18.89 -26.43
N PRO A 164 12.80 17.62 -26.42
CA PRO A 164 12.61 16.70 -27.52
C PRO A 164 11.13 16.33 -27.67
N GLN A 165 10.65 16.42 -28.92
CA GLN A 165 9.24 16.38 -29.32
C GLN A 165 8.69 14.94 -29.47
N TRP A 166 9.13 14.00 -28.62
CA TRP A 166 8.86 12.56 -28.76
C TRP A 166 7.70 12.06 -27.87
N LEU A 167 6.67 12.87 -27.67
CA LEU A 167 5.42 12.43 -27.03
C LEU A 167 4.23 12.69 -27.96
N GLY A 168 4.31 12.11 -29.16
CA GLY A 168 3.11 11.81 -29.94
C GLY A 168 2.30 10.72 -29.22
N ASP A 169 0.99 10.72 -29.46
CA ASP A 169 0.05 9.70 -29.01
C ASP A 169 0.69 8.30 -28.94
N VAL A 170 0.93 7.83 -27.71
CA VAL A 170 1.34 6.45 -27.47
C VAL A 170 0.10 5.59 -27.68
N THR A 171 -0.22 5.36 -28.95
CA THR A 171 -1.00 4.19 -29.35
C THR A 171 -0.21 3.00 -28.81
N PRO A 172 -0.77 2.18 -27.89
CA PRO A 172 -0.02 1.11 -27.27
C PRO A 172 0.48 0.19 -28.39
N GLU A 173 1.79 0.17 -28.61
CA GLU A 173 2.39 -0.77 -29.56
C GLU A 173 1.95 -2.19 -29.17
N PRO A 174 1.52 -3.01 -30.14
CA PRO A 174 1.18 -4.39 -29.85
C PRO A 174 2.44 -5.11 -29.37
N LYS A 175 2.56 -5.22 -28.04
CA LYS A 175 3.48 -6.10 -27.32
C LYS A 175 3.49 -7.44 -28.07
N GLY A 176 4.67 -7.82 -28.57
CA GLY A 176 4.83 -8.93 -29.51
C GLY A 176 4.26 -10.27 -29.03
N ASP A 177 4.28 -11.25 -29.94
CA ASP A 177 3.85 -12.66 -29.82
C ASP A 177 4.55 -13.48 -28.69
N GLY A 178 4.99 -12.82 -27.62
CA GLY A 178 5.68 -13.35 -26.46
C GLY A 178 4.75 -14.05 -25.47
N GLY A 179 4.20 -15.20 -25.88
CA GLY A 179 3.80 -16.29 -24.99
C GLY A 179 2.65 -16.04 -24.01
N GLU A 180 2.03 -17.13 -23.57
CA GLU A 180 0.92 -17.21 -22.59
C GLU A 180 1.22 -16.62 -21.19
N ARG A 181 2.30 -15.86 -21.00
CA ARG A 181 2.67 -15.34 -19.69
C ARG A 181 1.81 -14.14 -19.33
N LEU A 182 1.22 -14.19 -18.13
CA LEU A 182 0.57 -13.04 -17.53
C LEU A 182 1.61 -11.95 -17.25
N VAL A 183 1.35 -10.75 -17.76
CA VAL A 183 2.14 -9.54 -17.51
C VAL A 183 1.33 -8.58 -16.66
N LEU A 184 2.01 -7.88 -15.75
CA LEU A 184 1.37 -6.82 -14.98
C LEU A 184 1.11 -5.61 -15.90
N GLU A 185 -0.16 -5.21 -15.99
CA GLU A 185 -0.61 -4.07 -16.79
C GLU A 185 -0.80 -2.84 -15.90
N ARG A 186 -1.53 -2.99 -14.79
CA ARG A 186 -1.85 -1.89 -13.88
C ARG A 186 -1.89 -2.35 -12.42
N VAL A 187 -1.46 -1.47 -11.53
CA VAL A 187 -1.67 -1.57 -10.09
C VAL A 187 -2.29 -0.27 -9.60
N GLN A 188 -3.31 -0.37 -8.77
CA GLN A 188 -3.91 0.76 -8.08
C GLN A 188 -4.09 0.39 -6.61
N VAL A 189 -3.62 1.26 -5.72
CA VAL A 189 -3.83 1.14 -4.28
C VAL A 189 -4.56 2.40 -3.84
N VAL A 190 -5.67 2.21 -3.16
CA VAL A 190 -6.48 3.29 -2.58
C VAL A 190 -6.53 3.04 -1.08
N THR A 191 -6.25 4.08 -0.31
CA THR A 191 -6.28 4.01 1.15
C THR A 191 -7.35 4.96 1.65
N GLU A 192 -8.32 4.43 2.38
CA GLU A 192 -9.46 5.17 2.91
C GLU A 192 -9.60 4.88 4.41
N GLY A 193 -9.25 5.86 5.23
CA GLY A 193 -9.29 5.72 6.70
C GLY A 193 -8.47 4.54 7.20
N LEU A 194 -9.15 3.50 7.67
CA LEU A 194 -8.55 2.30 8.27
C LEU A 194 -8.41 1.12 7.29
N SER A 195 -8.81 1.29 6.02
CA SER A 195 -8.71 0.26 5.00
C SER A 195 -7.79 0.67 3.85
N THR A 196 -7.21 -0.35 3.23
CA THR A 196 -6.42 -0.25 2.00
C THR A 196 -6.98 -1.25 1.01
N THR A 197 -7.43 -0.76 -0.13
CA THR A 197 -7.96 -1.55 -1.24
C THR A 197 -6.95 -1.54 -2.38
N ALA A 198 -6.51 -2.73 -2.77
CA ALA A 198 -5.63 -2.93 -3.91
C ALA A 198 -6.40 -3.52 -5.09
N THR A 199 -6.19 -2.97 -6.28
CA THR A 199 -6.65 -3.49 -7.56
C THR A 199 -5.44 -3.79 -8.43
N VAL A 200 -5.36 -5.02 -8.93
CA VAL A 200 -4.27 -5.48 -9.80
C VAL A 200 -4.88 -5.99 -11.09
N VAL A 201 -4.33 -5.52 -12.22
CA VAL A 201 -4.74 -5.89 -13.57
C VAL A 201 -3.59 -6.60 -14.26
N LEU A 202 -3.82 -7.85 -14.62
CA LEU A 202 -2.88 -8.68 -15.38
C LEU A 202 -3.41 -8.87 -16.79
N ALA A 203 -2.52 -8.83 -17.79
CA ALA A 203 -2.87 -9.11 -19.17
C ALA A 203 -2.21 -10.41 -19.65
N ARG A 204 -2.92 -11.16 -20.49
CA ARG A 204 -2.38 -12.27 -21.27
C ARG A 204 -2.90 -12.18 -22.69
N GLY A 205 -1.99 -11.85 -23.62
CA GLY A 205 -2.38 -11.50 -24.97
C GLY A 205 -3.37 -10.33 -24.96
N ARG A 206 -4.60 -10.57 -25.39
CA ARG A 206 -5.70 -9.57 -25.41
C ARG A 206 -6.67 -9.68 -24.24
N THR A 207 -6.52 -10.71 -23.40
CA THR A 207 -7.41 -10.94 -22.26
C THR A 207 -6.84 -10.26 -21.03
N VAL A 208 -7.72 -9.56 -20.31
CA VAL A 208 -7.38 -8.83 -19.09
C VAL A 208 -8.06 -9.51 -17.90
N HIS A 209 -7.32 -9.66 -16.82
CA HIS A 209 -7.77 -10.29 -15.58
C HIS A 209 -7.56 -9.31 -14.42
N THR A 210 -8.63 -9.02 -13.71
CA THR A 210 -8.61 -8.06 -12.61
C THR A 210 -8.83 -8.79 -11.29
N GLY A 211 -8.03 -8.43 -10.29
CA GLY A 211 -8.21 -8.88 -8.92
C GLY A 211 -8.26 -7.69 -7.98
N VAL A 212 -9.14 -7.77 -6.99
CA VAL A 212 -9.35 -6.74 -5.97
C VAL A 212 -9.26 -7.40 -4.60
N ALA A 213 -8.60 -6.72 -3.65
CA ALA A 213 -8.56 -7.16 -2.26
C ALA A 213 -8.43 -5.96 -1.32
N GLU A 214 -9.01 -6.11 -0.13
CA GLU A 214 -8.96 -5.12 0.95
C GLU A 214 -8.13 -5.66 2.13
N SER A 215 -7.48 -4.78 2.86
CA SER A 215 -6.80 -5.08 4.12
C SER A 215 -6.77 -3.86 5.03
N ALA A 216 -6.38 -4.03 6.30
CA ALA A 216 -6.20 -2.91 7.20
C ALA A 216 -5.10 -1.95 6.70
N ASN A 217 -5.29 -0.65 6.91
CA ASN A 217 -4.32 0.40 6.57
C ASN A 217 -3.11 0.36 7.53
N THR A 218 -2.25 -0.61 7.28
CA THR A 218 -0.96 -0.79 7.95
C THR A 218 0.08 -1.13 6.87
N PRO A 219 1.38 -0.93 7.10
CA PRO A 219 2.41 -1.29 6.13
C PRO A 219 2.33 -2.77 5.68
N ALA A 220 2.07 -3.68 6.64
CA ALA A 220 1.88 -5.09 6.33
C ALA A 220 0.55 -5.37 5.59
N GLY A 221 -0.50 -4.63 5.93
CA GLY A 221 -1.81 -4.73 5.29
C GLY A 221 -1.79 -4.30 3.83
N GLY A 222 -1.09 -3.22 3.48
CA GLY A 222 -0.92 -2.80 2.08
C GLY A 222 -0.23 -3.87 1.22
N HIS A 223 0.82 -4.49 1.74
CA HIS A 223 1.48 -5.62 1.06
C HIS A 223 0.55 -6.83 0.93
N ARG A 224 -0.22 -7.16 1.97
CA ARG A 224 -1.18 -8.26 1.92
C ARG A 224 -2.33 -7.99 0.93
N ALA A 225 -2.84 -6.77 0.86
CA ALA A 225 -3.86 -6.36 -0.12
C ALA A 225 -3.33 -6.54 -1.55
N LEU A 226 -2.13 -6.04 -1.85
CA LEU A 226 -1.49 -6.21 -3.17
C LEU A 226 -1.29 -7.68 -3.53
N ALA A 227 -0.76 -8.49 -2.62
CA ALA A 227 -0.54 -9.91 -2.86
C ALA A 227 -1.88 -10.63 -3.13
N SER A 228 -2.90 -10.35 -2.32
CA SER A 228 -4.22 -10.97 -2.45
C SER A 228 -4.92 -10.55 -3.74
N ALA A 229 -4.88 -9.27 -4.10
CA ALA A 229 -5.41 -8.76 -5.36
C ALA A 229 -4.72 -9.43 -6.57
N THR A 230 -3.39 -9.63 -6.50
CA THR A 230 -2.64 -10.35 -7.54
C THR A 230 -3.10 -11.80 -7.66
N LEU A 231 -3.32 -12.50 -6.54
CA LEU A 231 -3.85 -13.87 -6.55
C LEU A 231 -5.27 -13.93 -7.14
N ARG A 232 -6.15 -12.97 -6.81
CA ARG A 232 -7.49 -12.91 -7.42
C ARG A 232 -7.44 -12.72 -8.94
N ALA A 233 -6.50 -11.91 -9.45
CA ALA A 233 -6.28 -11.76 -10.88
C ALA A 233 -5.78 -13.08 -11.51
N LEU A 234 -4.88 -13.81 -10.83
CA LEU A 234 -4.40 -15.13 -11.27
C LEU A 234 -5.49 -16.19 -11.27
N GLU A 235 -6.34 -16.24 -10.24
CA GLU A 235 -7.50 -17.15 -10.16
C GLU A 235 -8.50 -16.87 -11.29
N SER A 236 -8.73 -15.58 -11.61
CA SER A 236 -9.55 -15.19 -12.76
C SER A 236 -8.95 -15.67 -14.07
N ALA A 237 -7.62 -15.57 -14.23
CA ALA A 237 -6.92 -16.07 -15.40
C ALA A 237 -6.94 -17.60 -15.53
N ALA A 238 -7.02 -18.32 -14.40
CA ALA A 238 -7.10 -19.77 -14.36
C ALA A 238 -8.54 -20.32 -14.53
N GLY A 239 -9.54 -19.47 -14.72
CA GLY A 239 -10.94 -19.90 -14.93
C GLY A 239 -11.51 -20.77 -13.80
N GLY A 240 -11.01 -20.60 -12.56
CA GLY A 240 -11.41 -21.41 -11.40
C GLY A 240 -10.69 -22.75 -11.23
N ALA A 241 -9.75 -23.12 -12.11
CA ALA A 241 -8.91 -24.31 -11.96
C ALA A 241 -7.89 -24.22 -10.81
N LEU A 242 -7.71 -23.01 -10.27
CA LEU A 242 -6.79 -22.67 -9.20
C LEU A 242 -7.52 -21.89 -8.10
N ARG A 243 -7.28 -22.30 -6.86
CA ARG A 243 -7.50 -21.47 -5.67
C ARG A 243 -6.17 -21.16 -5.01
N ALA A 244 -5.98 -19.91 -4.61
CA ALA A 244 -4.74 -19.46 -4.00
C ALA A 244 -4.99 -18.50 -2.84
N GLU A 245 -4.17 -18.59 -1.82
CA GLU A 245 -4.21 -17.73 -0.64
C GLU A 245 -2.82 -17.24 -0.24
N VAL A 246 -2.79 -16.03 0.33
CA VAL A 246 -1.55 -15.43 0.83
C VAL A 246 -1.30 -15.96 2.24
N GLU A 247 -0.34 -16.87 2.39
CA GLU A 247 0.04 -17.38 3.71
C GLU A 247 0.92 -16.35 4.45
N ALA A 248 1.94 -15.81 3.78
CA ALA A 248 2.84 -14.83 4.38
C ALA A 248 3.40 -13.83 3.37
N VAL A 249 3.59 -12.58 3.82
CA VAL A 249 4.33 -11.54 3.11
C VAL A 249 5.35 -10.93 4.06
N ARG A 250 6.63 -10.98 3.69
CA ARG A 250 7.73 -10.51 4.53
C ARG A 250 8.66 -9.62 3.71
N PRO A 251 8.72 -8.31 4.00
CA PRO A 251 9.85 -7.50 3.62
C PRO A 251 11.13 -8.07 4.26
N CYS A 252 12.20 -8.15 3.48
CA CYS A 252 13.51 -8.60 3.92
C CYS A 252 14.61 -7.82 3.17
N GLU A 253 15.87 -8.10 3.51
CA GLU A 253 17.01 -7.57 2.76
C GLU A 253 17.81 -8.73 2.17
N LEU A 254 18.31 -8.54 0.95
CA LEU A 254 19.20 -9.45 0.25
C LEU A 254 20.41 -8.65 -0.21
N ASP A 255 21.57 -8.92 0.39
CA ASP A 255 22.83 -8.23 0.09
C ASP A 255 22.72 -6.69 0.21
N GLY A 256 22.11 -6.24 1.31
CA GLY A 256 21.87 -4.81 1.58
C GLY A 256 20.83 -4.15 0.67
N ARG A 257 20.08 -4.93 -0.12
CA ARG A 257 18.99 -4.43 -0.96
C ARG A 257 17.65 -4.88 -0.39
N ALA A 258 16.72 -3.94 -0.27
CA ALA A 258 15.35 -4.27 0.13
C ALA A 258 14.71 -5.24 -0.87
N ALA A 259 13.97 -6.20 -0.33
CA ALA A 259 13.30 -7.27 -1.06
C ALA A 259 11.99 -7.65 -0.36
N VAL A 260 11.11 -8.36 -1.07
CA VAL A 260 9.92 -8.95 -0.50
C VAL A 260 9.87 -10.43 -0.83
N THR A 261 9.67 -11.25 0.19
CA THR A 261 9.35 -12.68 0.04
C THR A 261 7.87 -12.91 0.33
N VAL A 262 7.23 -13.67 -0.54
CA VAL A 262 5.82 -14.06 -0.44
C VAL A 262 5.71 -15.57 -0.47
N MET A 263 4.89 -16.10 0.43
CA MET A 263 4.49 -17.50 0.48
C MET A 263 3.00 -17.61 0.16
N VAL A 264 2.66 -18.50 -0.77
CA VAL A 264 1.33 -18.69 -1.32
C VAL A 264 0.93 -20.15 -1.15
N GLY A 265 -0.22 -20.39 -0.53
CA GLY A 265 -0.88 -21.69 -0.53
C GLY A 265 -1.73 -21.81 -1.79
N THR A 266 -1.65 -22.92 -2.50
CA THR A 266 -2.45 -23.18 -3.72
C THR A 266 -3.18 -24.50 -3.61
N ALA A 267 -4.37 -24.58 -4.20
CA ALA A 267 -5.16 -25.80 -4.34
C ALA A 267 -5.68 -25.90 -5.79
N SER A 268 -5.46 -27.05 -6.42
CA SER A 268 -5.87 -27.36 -7.79
C SER A 268 -6.28 -28.83 -7.91
N ALA A 269 -6.66 -29.26 -9.12
CA ALA A 269 -6.90 -30.68 -9.42
C ALA A 269 -5.67 -31.58 -9.17
N ARG A 270 -4.45 -31.01 -9.11
CA ARG A 270 -3.21 -31.74 -8.80
C ARG A 270 -2.92 -31.86 -7.30
N GLY A 271 -3.73 -31.22 -6.45
CA GLY A 271 -3.54 -31.18 -5.00
C GLY A 271 -3.20 -29.79 -4.48
N SER A 272 -2.78 -29.75 -3.22
CA SER A 272 -2.37 -28.52 -2.53
C SER A 272 -0.85 -28.40 -2.48
N GLU A 273 -0.33 -27.21 -2.79
CA GLU A 273 1.10 -26.91 -2.76
C GLU A 273 1.36 -25.55 -2.10
N GLN A 274 2.53 -25.42 -1.47
CA GLN A 274 3.06 -24.13 -1.01
C GLN A 274 4.13 -23.63 -1.97
N LEU A 275 3.98 -22.39 -2.42
CA LEU A 275 4.88 -21.73 -3.35
C LEU A 275 5.54 -20.53 -2.68
N VAL A 276 6.83 -20.33 -2.96
CA VAL A 276 7.57 -19.18 -2.44
C VAL A 276 8.16 -18.39 -3.61
N GLY A 277 8.03 -17.07 -3.54
CA GLY A 277 8.60 -16.14 -4.49
C GLY A 277 9.23 -14.96 -3.79
N THR A 278 10.27 -14.41 -4.39
CA THR A 278 11.01 -13.27 -3.87
C THR A 278 11.30 -12.30 -5.00
N ALA A 279 11.24 -11.00 -4.71
CA ALA A 279 11.62 -9.94 -5.64
C ALA A 279 12.32 -8.80 -4.89
N LEU A 280 13.32 -8.19 -5.52
CA LEU A 280 13.96 -6.98 -5.00
C LEU A 280 13.00 -5.78 -5.12
N GLU A 281 13.19 -4.77 -4.29
CA GLU A 281 12.56 -3.44 -4.41
C GLU A 281 13.23 -2.58 -5.50
N GLY A 282 12.59 -1.48 -5.90
CA GLY A 282 13.18 -0.46 -6.79
C GLY A 282 12.92 -0.60 -8.30
N GLY A 283 11.96 -1.44 -8.70
CA GLY A 283 11.48 -1.49 -10.09
C GLY A 283 10.29 -0.56 -10.34
N SER A 284 9.86 -0.45 -11.60
CA SER A 284 8.62 0.26 -11.97
C SER A 284 7.35 -0.43 -11.45
N GLN A 285 7.46 -1.71 -11.08
CA GLN A 285 6.37 -2.52 -10.56
C GLN A 285 6.61 -2.86 -9.08
N PRO A 286 5.56 -2.89 -8.24
CA PRO A 286 5.71 -3.24 -6.83
C PRO A 286 6.36 -4.63 -6.64
N ALA A 287 7.35 -4.72 -5.75
CA ALA A 287 8.08 -5.96 -5.50
C ALA A 287 7.15 -7.11 -5.06
N VAL A 288 6.12 -6.81 -4.26
CA VAL A 288 5.12 -7.79 -3.81
C VAL A 288 4.45 -8.51 -4.98
N VAL A 289 3.98 -7.77 -5.98
CA VAL A 289 3.31 -8.34 -7.16
C VAL A 289 4.27 -9.23 -7.94
N ARG A 290 5.50 -8.76 -8.13
CA ARG A 290 6.55 -9.53 -8.81
C ARG A 290 6.91 -10.81 -8.05
N ALA A 291 6.98 -10.76 -6.72
CA ALA A 291 7.25 -11.93 -5.88
C ALA A 291 6.13 -12.97 -6.00
N VAL A 292 4.86 -12.55 -5.98
CA VAL A 292 3.71 -13.44 -6.23
C VAL A 292 3.79 -14.08 -7.62
N LEU A 293 3.99 -13.26 -8.66
CA LEU A 293 4.13 -13.78 -10.02
C LEU A 293 5.33 -14.71 -10.17
N ALA A 294 6.45 -14.46 -9.47
CA ALA A 294 7.61 -15.34 -9.47
C ALA A 294 7.35 -16.68 -8.75
N ALA A 295 6.53 -16.70 -7.70
CA ALA A 295 6.08 -17.92 -7.04
C ALA A 295 5.20 -18.74 -7.99
N CYS A 296 4.20 -18.09 -8.59
CA CYS A 296 3.13 -18.69 -9.37
C CYS A 296 3.56 -19.11 -10.79
N ASN A 297 4.22 -18.24 -11.55
CA ASN A 297 4.51 -18.45 -12.98
C ASN A 297 5.49 -19.60 -13.26
N ARG A 298 6.26 -20.03 -12.26
CA ARG A 298 7.13 -21.21 -12.38
C ARG A 298 6.37 -22.52 -12.36
N ARG A 299 5.22 -22.56 -11.71
CA ARG A 299 4.47 -23.80 -11.42
C ARG A 299 3.15 -23.88 -12.16
N LEU A 300 2.46 -22.75 -12.32
CA LEU A 300 1.09 -22.67 -12.85
C LEU A 300 1.02 -22.52 -14.37
N ALA A 301 2.16 -22.46 -15.08
CA ALA A 301 2.17 -22.41 -16.53
C ALA A 301 1.29 -23.48 -17.21
N PRO A 302 1.17 -24.73 -16.69
CA PRO A 302 0.27 -25.72 -17.27
C PRO A 302 -1.21 -25.49 -16.97
N ASP A 303 -1.54 -24.92 -15.81
CA ASP A 303 -2.93 -24.75 -15.33
C ASP A 303 -3.55 -23.43 -15.79
N LEU A 304 -2.73 -22.56 -16.35
CA LEU A 304 -3.18 -21.35 -17.00
C LEU A 304 -3.60 -21.64 -18.46
N ARG A 305 -3.35 -22.80 -19.06
CA ARG A 305 -3.69 -23.04 -20.48
C ARG A 305 -5.18 -23.14 -20.77
#